data_AF-A0AAQ0TNJ5-F1
#
_entry.id   AF-A0AAQ0TNJ5-F1
#
_cell.length_a   1.000
_cell.length_b   1.000
_cell.length_c   1.000
_cell.angle_alpha   90.00
_cell.angle_beta   90.00
_cell.angle_gamma   90.00
#
_symmetry.space_group_name_H-M   'P 1'
#
loop_
_entity.id
_entity.type
_entity.pdbx_description
1 polymer ?
#
loop_
_entity_poly.entity_id
_entity_poly.type
_entity_poly.pdbx_seq_one_letter_code
_entity_poly.pdbx_strand_id
1 'polypeptide(L)' 'MPKVIPQGNSYAARVKAVNEVYDRHAKNGISNRDIWRRYIYPRFGIAERTLYYYLKRGAFI' A
#
# COMPACT_ATOMS: atom_id res chain seq x y z
N MET A 1 6.09 16.63 32.44
CA MET A 1 5.22 15.74 31.66
C MET A 1 6.08 15.03 30.62
N PRO A 2 6.02 13.71 30.47
CA PRO A 2 6.82 13.03 29.46
C PRO A 2 6.35 13.48 28.08
N LYS A 3 7.28 13.88 27.23
CA LYS A 3 7.02 14.28 25.84
C LYS A 3 6.63 13.02 25.06
N VAL A 4 5.34 12.83 24.80
CA VAL A 4 4.87 11.76 23.91
C VAL A 4 5.37 12.09 22.52
N ILE A 5 6.45 11.45 22.09
CA ILE A 5 6.91 11.51 20.71
C ILE A 5 5.94 10.65 19.90
N PRO A 6 5.16 11.21 18.96
CA PRO A 6 4.27 10.41 18.14
C PRO A 6 5.09 9.34 17.44
N GLN A 7 4.72 8.07 17.63
CA GLN A 7 5.36 6.99 16.91
C GLN A 7 5.13 7.22 15.41
N GLY A 8 6.20 7.29 14.63
CA GLY A 8 6.11 7.57 13.20
C GLY A 8 5.27 6.53 12.48
N ASN A 9 4.06 6.93 12.04
CA ASN A 9 3.11 6.03 11.36
C ASN A 9 3.21 6.13 9.82
N SER A 10 4.30 6.69 9.30
CA SER A 10 4.47 6.93 7.86
C SER A 10 4.45 5.62 7.05
N TYR A 11 5.00 4.53 7.62
CA TYR A 11 4.99 3.24 6.97
C TYR A 11 3.59 2.62 6.90
N ALA A 12 2.85 2.58 8.02
CA ALA A 12 1.51 1.97 7.99
C ALA A 12 0.52 2.83 7.18
N ALA A 13 0.65 4.16 7.22
CA ALA A 13 -0.11 5.06 6.35
C ALA A 13 0.16 4.78 4.87
N ARG A 14 1.43 4.52 4.51
CA ARG A 14 1.79 4.16 3.12
C ARG A 14 1.23 2.79 2.71
N VAL A 15 1.29 1.79 3.58
CA VAL A 15 0.70 0.47 3.33
C VAL A 15 -0.81 0.59 3.12
N LYS A 16 -1.51 1.32 3.99
CA LYS A 16 -2.96 1.57 3.87
C LYS A 16 -3.31 2.27 2.56
N ALA A 17 -2.60 3.35 2.21
CA ALA A 17 -2.85 4.08 0.98
C ALA A 17 -2.66 3.23 -0.29
N VAL A 18 -1.66 2.33 -0.29
CA VAL A 18 -1.45 1.40 -1.42
C VAL A 18 -2.56 0.36 -1.50
N ASN A 19 -2.95 -0.23 -0.37
CA ASN A 19 -4.02 -1.23 -0.33
C ASN A 19 -5.38 -0.64 -0.74
N GLU A 20 -5.70 0.59 -0.34
CA GLU A 20 -6.94 1.27 -0.77
C GLU A 20 -7.02 1.45 -2.30
N VAL A 21 -5.89 1.79 -2.93
CA VAL A 21 -5.82 1.88 -4.41
C VAL A 21 -5.98 0.49 -5.03
N TYR A 22 -5.29 -0.51 -4.48
CA TYR A 22 -5.38 -1.88 -4.97
C TYR A 22 -6.82 -2.42 -4.89
N ASP A 23 -7.48 -2.31 -3.73
CA ASP A 23 -8.82 -2.85 -3.49
C ASP A 23 -9.88 -2.23 -4.40
N ARG A 24 -9.73 -0.94 -4.74
CA ARG A 24 -10.62 -0.26 -5.68
C ARG A 24 -10.57 -0.88 -7.08
N HIS A 25 -9.39 -1.29 -7.52
CA HIS A 25 -9.17 -1.79 -8.89
C HIS A 25 -9.26 -3.32 -8.98
N ALA A 26 -8.94 -4.05 -7.90
CA ALA A 26 -9.05 -5.50 -7.83
C ALA A 26 -10.49 -5.97 -8.05
N LYS A 27 -11.48 -5.21 -7.55
CA LYS A 27 -12.91 -5.48 -7.76
C LYS A 27 -13.35 -5.41 -9.23
N ASN A 28 -12.58 -4.74 -10.08
CA ASN A 28 -12.89 -4.59 -11.51
C ASN A 28 -12.27 -5.72 -12.37
N GLY A 29 -11.65 -6.73 -11.75
CA GLY A 29 -11.05 -7.87 -12.45
C GLY A 29 -9.73 -7.55 -13.18
N ILE A 30 -9.09 -6.43 -12.84
CA ILE A 30 -7.80 -6.03 -13.43
C ILE A 30 -6.67 -6.89 -12.83
N SER A 31 -5.71 -7.33 -13.65
CA SER A 31 -4.56 -8.09 -13.18
C SER A 31 -3.72 -7.29 -12.16
N ASN A 32 -3.14 -7.96 -11.16
CA ASN A 32 -2.29 -7.30 -10.16
C ASN A 32 -1.14 -6.52 -10.79
N ARG A 33 -0.57 -7.05 -11.87
CA ARG A 33 0.52 -6.41 -12.62
C ARG A 33 0.03 -5.13 -13.32
N ASP A 34 -1.16 -5.14 -13.90
CA ASP A 34 -1.77 -3.94 -14.48
C ASP A 34 -2.12 -2.90 -13.42
N ILE A 35 -2.67 -3.33 -12.27
CA ILE A 35 -2.96 -2.43 -11.15
C ILE A 35 -1.68 -1.76 -10.67
N TRP A 36 -0.61 -2.56 -10.51
CA TRP A 36 0.70 -2.05 -10.14
C TRP A 36 1.22 -1.02 -11.14
N ARG A 37 1.25 -1.36 -12.44
CA ARG A 37 1.83 -0.51 -13.47
C ARG A 37 1.05 0.79 -13.70
N ARG A 38 -0.28 0.73 -13.65
CA ARG A 38 -1.17 1.85 -14.00
C ARG A 38 -1.45 2.79 -12.84
N TYR A 39 -1.57 2.27 -11.61
CA TYR A 39 -2.06 3.06 -10.47
C TYR A 39 -1.06 3.20 -9.33
N ILE A 40 -0.27 2.15 -9.05
CA ILE A 40 0.57 2.12 -7.85
C ILE A 40 1.99 2.63 -8.13
N TYR A 41 2.65 2.11 -9.16
CA TYR A 41 4.00 2.54 -9.54
C TYR A 41 4.11 4.05 -9.81
N PRO A 42 3.25 4.68 -10.64
CA PRO A 42 3.37 6.11 -10.93
C PRO A 42 3.13 7.01 -9.71
N ARG A 43 2.39 6.53 -8.69
CA ARG A 43 2.06 7.32 -7.49
C ARG A 43 3.02 7.09 -6.33
N PHE A 44 3.49 5.85 -6.15
CA PHE A 44 4.26 5.45 -4.96
C PHE A 44 5.70 5.04 -5.28
N GLY A 45 6.07 4.84 -6.55
CA GLY A 45 7.43 4.47 -6.95
C GLY A 45 7.94 3.16 -6.35
N ILE A 46 7.04 2.24 -5.98
CA ILE A 46 7.41 0.97 -5.34
C ILE A 46 7.57 -0.15 -6.35
N ALA A 47 8.51 -1.05 -6.09
CA ALA A 47 8.66 -2.27 -6.87
C ALA A 47 7.45 -3.20 -6.70
N GLU A 48 7.19 -4.04 -7.70
CA GLU A 48 6.09 -5.03 -7.66
C GLU A 48 6.22 -5.97 -6.45
N ARG A 49 7.44 -6.38 -6.10
CA ARG A 49 7.70 -7.17 -4.88
C ARG A 49 7.22 -6.45 -3.62
N THR A 50 7.41 -5.14 -3.53
CA THR A 50 6.97 -4.31 -2.40
C THR A 50 5.44 -4.22 -2.33
N LEU A 51 4.75 -4.17 -3.48
CA LEU A 51 3.29 -4.29 -3.51
C LEU A 51 2.83 -5.59 -2.85
N TYR A 52 3.38 -6.74 -3.25
CA TYR A 52 3.01 -8.02 -2.64
C TYR A 52 3.33 -8.09 -1.13
N TYR A 53 4.43 -7.47 -0.69
CA TYR A 53 4.71 -7.34 0.74
C TYR A 53 3.66 -6.50 1.47
N TYR A 54 3.18 -5.41 0.87
CA TYR A 54 2.15 -4.54 1.46
C TYR A 54 0.78 -5.23 1.52
N LEU A 55 0.42 -5.96 0.47
CA LEU A 55 -0.80 -6.79 0.46
C LEU A 55 -0.73 -7.86 1.55
N LYS A 56 0.40 -8.56 1.65
CA LYS A 56 0.62 -9.56 2.71
C LYS A 56 0.55 -8.93 4.09
N ARG A 57 1.11 -7.74 4.29
CA ARG A 57 1.15 -7.07 5.60
C ARG A 57 -0.18 -6.43 6.00
N GLY A 58 -0.96 -5.94 5.03
CA GLY A 58 -2.31 -5.44 5.27
C GLY A 58 -3.33 -6.53 5.63
N ALA A 59 -3.03 -7.80 5.36
CA ALA A 59 -3.87 -8.92 5.78
C ALA A 59 -3.76 -9.26 7.28
N PHE A 60 -2.79 -8.68 8.01
CA PHE A 60 -2.54 -8.94 9.44
C PHE A 60 -2.68 -7.68 10.31
N ILE A 61 -3.24 -6.58 9.78
CA ILE A 61 -3.52 -5.34 10.53
C ILE A 61 -5.03 -5.19 10.67
#